data_AF-A0A926JQ47-F1
#
_entry.id   AF-A0A926JQ47-F1
#
_cell.length_a   1.000
_cell.length_b   1.000
_cell.length_c   1.000
_cell.angle_alpha   90.00
_cell.angle_beta   90.00
_cell.angle_gamma   90.00
#
_symmetry.space_group_name_H-M   'P 1'
#
loop_
_entity.id
_entity.type
_entity.pdbx_description
1 polymer ?
#
loop_
_entity_poly.entity_id
_entity_poly.type
_entity_poly.pdbx_seq_one_letter_code
_entity_poly.pdbx_strand_id
1 'polypeptide(L)'
;MKSIEIKKLIDSQEPIAIIRYFEWAIFSKDYANAKYLLLRMNRRRNKIKAVNVPDDITSFIISRLDDFEKVCSQDGCTVWERMAFREKVKAFVPESKVARLINK
;
A
#
# COMPACT_ATOMS: atom_id res chain seq x y z
N MET A 1 -7.89 -4.06 -10.73
CA MET A 1 -7.23 -2.92 -11.39
C MET A 1 -6.16 -3.54 -12.26
N LYS A 2 -6.05 -3.17 -13.53
CA LYS A 2 -5.06 -3.76 -14.44
C LYS A 2 -3.68 -3.14 -14.19
N SER A 3 -2.60 -3.84 -14.56
CA SER A 3 -1.21 -3.38 -14.42
C SER A 3 -0.99 -1.95 -14.94
N ILE A 4 -1.57 -1.61 -16.10
CA ILE A 4 -1.50 -0.27 -16.70
C ILE A 4 -2.12 0.81 -15.80
N GLU A 5 -3.25 0.51 -15.16
CA GLU A 5 -3.93 1.46 -14.26
C GLU A 5 -3.11 1.69 -12.98
N ILE A 6 -2.43 0.65 -12.50
CA ILE A 6 -1.54 0.75 -11.33
C ILE A 6 -0.32 1.61 -11.67
N LYS A 7 0.33 1.37 -12.81
CA LYS A 7 1.44 2.20 -13.30
C LYS A 7 1.05 3.68 -13.39
N LYS A 8 -0.07 3.98 -14.05
CA LYS A 8 -0.61 5.34 -14.15
C LYS A 8 -0.87 5.98 -12.79
N LEU A 9 -1.34 5.21 -11.81
CA LEU A 9 -1.58 5.73 -10.46
C LEU A 9 -0.27 6.02 -9.72
N ILE A 10 0.76 5.20 -9.90
CA ILE A 10 2.09 5.43 -9.32
C ILE A 10 2.71 6.69 -9.93
N ASP A 11 2.62 6.87 -11.24
CA ASP A 11 3.13 8.08 -11.91
C ASP A 11 2.24 9.32 -11.67
N SER A 12 1.07 9.16 -11.05
CA SER A 12 0.18 10.28 -10.72
C SER A 12 0.65 11.07 -9.50
N GLN A 13 0.07 12.26 -9.28
CA GLN A 13 0.24 13.05 -8.06
C GLN A 13 -0.86 12.76 -7.01
N GLU A 14 -1.45 11.56 -7.03
CA GLU A 14 -2.41 11.16 -6.00
C GLU A 14 -1.71 10.74 -4.70
N PRO A 15 -2.30 11.05 -3.52
CA PRO A 15 -1.87 10.47 -2.25
C PRO A 15 -2.14 8.97 -2.24
N ILE A 16 -1.08 8.19 -2.10
CA ILE A 16 -1.12 6.73 -2.04
C ILE A 16 -0.06 6.22 -1.06
N ALA A 17 -0.23 4.98 -0.62
CA ALA A 17 0.80 4.25 0.11
C ALA A 17 1.08 2.90 -0.57
N ILE A 18 2.31 2.45 -0.49
CA ILE A 18 2.77 1.16 -1.00
C ILE A 18 3.25 0.35 0.20
N ILE A 19 2.73 -0.87 0.34
CA ILE A 19 3.11 -1.81 1.38
C ILE A 19 3.80 -2.98 0.71
N ARG A 20 5.04 -3.25 1.08
CA ARG A 20 5.71 -4.52 0.81
C ARG A 20 5.45 -5.46 1.97
N TYR A 21 5.01 -6.67 1.67
CA TYR A 21 4.88 -7.77 2.62
C TYR A 21 5.44 -9.06 2.01
N PHE A 22 5.69 -10.08 2.81
CA PHE A 22 6.13 -11.37 2.30
C PHE A 22 5.02 -12.39 2.39
N GLU A 23 4.79 -13.10 1.28
CA GLU A 23 3.88 -14.24 1.23
C GLU A 23 4.70 -15.54 1.30
N TRP A 24 4.36 -16.40 2.24
CA TRP A 24 5.00 -17.69 2.45
C TRP A 24 4.33 -18.74 1.56
N ALA A 25 5.11 -19.45 0.76
CA ALA A 25 4.59 -20.60 0.04
C ALA A 25 4.27 -21.73 1.04
N ILE A 26 3.05 -22.30 0.96
CA ILE A 26 2.59 -23.38 1.86
C ILE A 26 3.56 -24.58 1.90
N PHE A 27 4.37 -24.77 0.86
CA PHE A 27 5.28 -25.89 0.70
C PHE A 27 6.77 -25.54 0.88
N SER A 28 7.12 -24.30 1.21
CA SER A 28 8.51 -23.94 1.53
C SER A 28 8.58 -22.84 2.57
N LYS A 29 9.21 -23.16 3.71
CA LYS A 29 9.56 -22.18 4.75
C LYS A 29 10.72 -21.27 4.33
N ASP A 30 11.44 -21.58 3.25
CA ASP A 30 12.65 -20.86 2.88
C ASP A 30 12.45 -19.90 1.70
N TYR A 31 11.28 -19.91 1.05
CA TYR A 31 10.96 -19.03 -0.06
C TYR A 31 9.80 -18.09 0.28
N ALA A 32 10.16 -16.93 0.82
CA ALA A 32 9.26 -15.81 1.02
C ALA A 32 9.33 -14.87 -0.20
N ASN A 33 8.23 -14.74 -0.93
CA ASN A 33 8.16 -13.82 -2.07
C ASN A 33 7.67 -12.45 -1.62
N ALA A 34 8.43 -11.40 -1.96
CA ALA A 34 7.99 -10.03 -1.72
C ALA A 34 6.78 -9.72 -2.60
N LYS A 35 5.67 -9.36 -1.96
CA LYS A 35 4.44 -8.90 -2.58
C LYS A 35 4.20 -7.44 -2.23
N TYR A 36 3.46 -6.75 -3.09
CA TYR A 36 3.17 -5.34 -2.93
C TYR A 36 1.67 -5.09 -2.94
N LEU A 37 1.23 -4.22 -2.05
CA LEU A 37 -0.14 -3.74 -1.94
C LEU A 37 -0.13 -2.23 -2.08
N LEU A 38 -0.98 -1.72 -2.97
CA LEU A 38 -1.17 -0.28 -3.13
C LEU A 38 -2.45 0.15 -2.41
N LEU A 39 -2.31 1.11 -1.51
CA LEU A 39 -3.41 1.78 -0.84
C LEU A 39 -3.67 3.11 -1.53
N ARG A 40 -4.94 3.36 -1.88
CA ARG A 40 -5.39 4.67 -2.34
C ARG A 40 -6.67 5.08 -1.64
N MET A 41 -6.90 6.38 -1.57
CA MET A 41 -8.17 6.91 -1.12
C MET A 41 -9.22 6.80 -2.23
N ASN A 42 -10.39 6.25 -1.91
CA ASN A 42 -11.59 6.42 -2.70
C ASN A 42 -12.39 7.60 -2.12
N ARG A 43 -12.14 8.79 -2.68
CA ARG A 43 -12.80 10.04 -2.25
C ARG A 43 -14.32 10.01 -2.39
N ARG A 44 -14.86 9.28 -3.38
CA ARG A 44 -16.32 9.20 -3.57
C ARG A 44 -17.02 8.39 -2.48
N ARG A 45 -16.32 7.42 -1.89
CA ARG A 45 -16.88 6.49 -0.89
C ARG A 45 -16.32 6.70 0.51
N ASN A 46 -15.44 7.69 0.72
CA ASN A 46 -14.70 7.92 1.97
C ASN A 46 -14.12 6.63 2.56
N LYS A 47 -13.46 5.84 1.71
CA LYS A 47 -12.87 4.54 2.08
C LYS A 47 -11.48 4.40 1.49
N ILE A 48 -10.60 3.70 2.18
CA ILE A 48 -9.33 3.24 1.63
C ILE A 48 -9.62 2.03 0.74
N LYS A 49 -9.02 2.02 -0.45
CA LYS A 49 -9.04 0.86 -1.35
C LYS A 49 -7.65 0.27 -1.40
N ALA A 50 -7.57 -1.02 -1.10
CA ALA A 50 -6.37 -1.82 -1.28
C ALA A 50 -6.40 -2.49 -2.66
N VAL A 51 -5.25 -2.50 -3.34
CA VAL A 51 -5.08 -3.11 -4.65
C VAL A 51 -3.81 -3.96 -4.64
N ASN A 52 -3.95 -5.26 -4.85
CA ASN A 52 -2.81 -6.15 -5.04
C ASN A 52 -2.05 -5.72 -6.29
N VAL A 53 -0.74 -5.58 -6.17
CA VAL A 53 0.16 -5.29 -7.28
C VAL A 53 0.52 -6.63 -7.93
N PRO A 54 0.22 -6.80 -9.23
CA PRO A 54 0.65 -7.96 -10.00
C PRO A 54 2.17 -8.09 -10.08
N ASP A 55 2.68 -9.33 -10.10
CA ASP A 55 4.11 -9.60 -10.07
C ASP A 55 4.86 -9.01 -11.28
N ASP A 56 4.20 -8.94 -12.45
CA ASP A 56 4.75 -8.41 -13.72
C ASP A 56 5.13 -6.92 -13.66
N ILE A 57 4.64 -6.18 -12.67
CA ILE A 57 4.97 -4.75 -12.48
C ILE A 57 5.80 -4.48 -11.23
N THR A 58 6.29 -5.51 -10.55
CA THR A 58 7.07 -5.37 -9.32
C THR A 58 8.36 -4.59 -9.54
N SER A 59 9.08 -4.86 -10.62
CA SER A 59 10.32 -4.13 -10.97
C SER A 59 10.05 -2.63 -11.17
N PHE A 60 8.92 -2.29 -11.80
CA PHE A 60 8.50 -0.91 -11.97
C PHE A 60 8.20 -0.24 -10.62
N ILE A 61 7.50 -0.91 -9.71
CA ILE A 61 7.24 -0.39 -8.35
C ILE A 61 8.57 -0.07 -7.66
N ILE A 62 9.50 -1.03 -7.65
CA ILE A 62 10.79 -0.88 -6.98
C ILE A 62 11.55 0.34 -7.53
N SER A 63 11.55 0.52 -8.85
CA SER A 63 12.20 1.67 -9.50
C SER A 63 11.59 3.04 -9.14
N ARG A 64 10.39 3.05 -8.55
CA ARG A 64 9.66 4.26 -8.16
C ARG A 64 9.65 4.50 -6.65
N LEU A 65 10.17 3.59 -5.83
CA LEU A 65 10.08 3.73 -4.37
C LEU A 65 10.84 4.94 -3.82
N ASP A 66 11.86 5.42 -4.53
CA ASP A 66 12.61 6.63 -4.15
C ASP A 66 11.76 7.91 -4.27
N ASP A 67 10.66 7.88 -5.04
CA ASP A 67 9.69 8.97 -5.12
C ASP A 67 8.74 9.02 -3.90
N PHE A 68 8.92 8.11 -2.93
CA PHE A 68 8.05 7.95 -1.77
C PHE A 68 8.84 8.04 -0.47
N GLU A 69 8.20 8.56 0.56
CA GLU A 69 8.74 8.60 1.90
C GLU A 69 8.54 7.24 2.57
N LYS A 70 9.62 6.62 3.04
CA LYS A 70 9.55 5.40 3.86
C LYS A 70 9.11 5.76 5.27
N VAL A 71 7.93 5.32 5.68
CA VAL A 71 7.32 5.69 6.97
C VAL A 71 7.32 4.57 8.01
N CYS A 72 7.48 3.33 7.58
CA CYS A 72 7.60 2.19 8.49
C CYS A 72 8.45 1.10 7.83
N SER A 73 9.31 0.47 8.63
CA SER A 73 10.02 -0.76 8.28
C SER A 73 10.08 -1.62 9.54
N GLN A 74 9.34 -2.73 9.53
CA GLN A 74 9.33 -3.73 10.60
C GLN A 74 9.46 -5.12 9.99
N ASP A 75 9.82 -6.13 10.78
CA ASP A 75 10.13 -7.47 10.26
C ASP A 75 9.03 -7.98 9.32
N GLY A 76 9.42 -8.20 8.05
CA GLY A 76 8.53 -8.68 7.00
C GLY A 76 7.59 -7.64 6.37
N CYS A 77 7.65 -6.37 6.75
CA CYS A 77 6.80 -5.31 6.22
C CYS A 77 7.55 -3.98 6.01
N THR A 78 7.30 -3.32 4.88
CA THR A 78 7.82 -1.97 4.66
C THR A 78 6.74 -1.12 4.01
N VAL A 79 6.54 0.09 4.53
CA VAL A 79 5.52 1.01 4.07
C VAL A 79 6.16 2.29 3.58
N TRP A 80 5.82 2.65 2.35
CA TRP A 80 6.15 3.94 1.74
C TRP A 80 4.87 4.72 1.48
N GLU A 81 4.92 6.03 1.63
CA GLU A 81 3.79 6.89 1.31
C GLU A 81 4.20 8.13 0.52
N ARG A 82 3.20 8.72 -0.14
CA ARG A 82 3.35 9.97 -0.86
C ARG A 82 2.30 10.97 -0.41
N MET A 83 2.72 12.24 -0.27
CA MET A 83 1.89 13.37 0.14
C MET A 83 1.15 13.16 1.47
N ALA A 84 1.86 12.66 2.48
CA ALA A 84 1.34 12.40 3.83
C ALA A 84 0.03 11.59 3.82
N PHE A 85 0.05 10.45 3.10
CA PHE A 85 -1.14 9.63 2.90
C PHE A 85 -1.83 9.27 4.22
N ARG A 86 -1.07 8.88 5.25
CA ARG A 86 -1.66 8.51 6.55
C ARG A 86 -2.42 9.67 7.21
N GLU A 87 -1.88 10.89 7.15
CA GLU A 87 -2.52 12.05 7.78
C GLU A 87 -3.82 12.41 7.05
N LYS A 88 -3.83 12.28 5.72
CA LYS A 88 -5.06 12.38 4.92
C LYS A 88 -6.04 11.27 5.26
N VAL A 89 -5.59 10.05 5.47
CA VAL A 89 -6.51 8.98 5.91
C VAL A 89 -7.13 9.29 7.27
N LYS A 90 -6.34 9.75 8.26
CA LYS A 90 -6.85 10.11 9.60
C LYS A 90 -7.91 11.21 9.52
N ALA A 91 -7.69 12.24 8.71
CA ALA A 91 -8.68 13.30 8.50
C ALA A 91 -10.01 12.79 7.89
N PHE A 92 -9.97 11.66 7.17
CA PHE A 92 -11.13 11.09 6.46
C PHE A 92 -11.77 9.90 7.19
N VAL A 93 -11.09 9.28 8.15
CA VAL A 93 -11.62 8.18 8.96
C VAL A 93 -11.94 8.73 10.35
N PRO A 94 -13.24 8.85 10.71
CA PRO A 94 -13.61 9.32 12.04
C PRO A 94 -12.96 8.48 13.13
N GLU A 95 -12.41 9.11 14.17
CA GLU A 95 -11.74 8.42 15.28
C GLU A 95 -12.62 7.33 15.90
N SER A 96 -13.93 7.58 15.98
CA SER A 96 -14.93 6.60 16.46
C SER A 96 -14.93 5.29 15.66
N LYS A 97 -14.64 5.36 14.36
CA LYS A 97 -14.54 4.18 13.49
C LYS A 97 -13.22 3.45 13.65
N VAL A 98 -12.13 4.18 13.96
CA VAL A 98 -10.82 3.59 14.27
C VAL A 98 -10.88 2.84 15.61
N ALA A 99 -11.40 3.47 16.66
CA ALA A 99 -11.53 2.86 17.99
C ALA A 99 -12.34 1.55 17.95
N ARG A 100 -13.42 1.51 17.18
CA ARG A 100 -14.24 0.29 17.00
C ARG A 100 -13.53 -0.85 16.27
N LEU A 101 -12.50 -0.55 15.46
CA LEU A 101 -11.72 -1.56 14.75
C LEU A 101 -10.58 -2.11 15.61
N ILE A 102 -10.01 -1.30 16.51
CA ILE A 102 -8.95 -1.72 17.44
C ILE A 102 -9.52 -2.57 18.58
N ASN A 103 -10.71 -2.22 19.07
CA ASN A 103 -11.35 -2.90 20.19
C ASN A 103 -12.20 -4.11 19.76
N LYS A 104 -11.82 -4.76 18.65
CA LYS A 104 -12.50 -5.94 18.09
C LYS A 104 -11.54 -7.12 18.08
#